data_AF-A0AAF0TPP3-F1
#
_entry.id   AF-A0AAF0TPP3-F1
#
_cell.length_a   1.000
_cell.length_b   1.000
_cell.length_c   1.000
_cell.angle_alpha   90.00
_cell.angle_beta   90.00
_cell.angle_gamma   90.00
#
_symmetry.space_group_name_H-M   'P 1'
#
loop_
_entity.id
_entity.type
_entity.pdbx_description
1 polymer ?
#
loop_
_entity_poly.entity_id
_entity_poly.type
_entity_poly.pdbx_seq_one_letter_code
_entity_poly.pdbx_strand_id
1 'polypeptide(L)'
;MRNGEMWARFQNLYADHFVHWMNSEKNDNIYSFNSWTEEVKSVLAPRGLETLSSCLTLVELGNCLCLCDTNDSEYVDVWWMKEYGIAESWTKDHILKDTIQPDISCDRFIPISIWKDGEIFMQRDRGTHVVSYNPKEKKFTKVQEYLGLSAASYIPSFYSLKTVIGESLQVSYGYPKMKIV
;
A
#
# COMPACT_ATOMS: atom_id res chain seq x y z
N MET A 1 -20.52 13.92 21.50
CA MET A 1 -19.10 13.49 21.53
C MET A 1 -19.10 12.00 21.78
N ARG A 2 -18.79 11.17 20.77
CA ARG A 2 -18.56 9.73 20.95
C ARG A 2 -17.11 9.46 20.61
N ASN A 3 -16.42 8.86 21.57
CA ASN A 3 -15.03 8.46 21.50
C ASN A 3 -14.89 7.37 20.43
N GLY A 4 -14.35 7.71 19.27
CA GLY A 4 -13.78 6.75 18.34
C GLY A 4 -12.28 6.72 18.59
N GLU A 5 -11.77 5.64 19.16
CA GLU A 5 -10.34 5.45 19.32
C GLU A 5 -9.70 5.27 17.93
N MET A 6 -8.71 6.11 17.64
CA MET A 6 -8.03 6.19 16.35
C MET A 6 -6.86 5.20 16.35
N TRP A 7 -7.14 3.90 16.21
CA TRP A 7 -6.11 2.89 16.02
C TRP A 7 -5.99 2.58 14.53
N ALA A 8 -5.27 3.44 13.79
CA ALA A 8 -4.87 3.16 12.42
C ALA A 8 -3.34 3.19 12.34
N ARG A 9 -2.73 2.17 11.76
CA ARG A 9 -1.32 2.19 11.39
C ARG A 9 -1.20 3.10 10.16
N PHE A 10 -0.98 4.39 10.40
CA PHE A 10 -0.91 5.40 9.36
C PHE A 10 0.32 5.15 8.47
N GLN A 11 0.09 4.73 7.22
CA GLN A 11 0.91 5.25 6.13
C GLN A 11 0.14 6.44 5.58
N ASN A 12 0.65 7.65 5.83
CA ASN A 12 0.04 8.89 5.36
C ASN A 12 0.06 8.89 3.82
N LEU A 13 -1.08 8.58 3.22
CA LEU A 13 -1.30 8.56 1.78
C LEU A 13 -1.69 9.98 1.37
N TYR A 14 -0.71 10.74 0.86
CA TYR A 14 -0.94 12.04 0.25
C TYR A 14 -1.52 11.86 -1.16
N ALA A 15 -2.77 11.38 -1.24
CA ALA A 15 -3.59 11.60 -2.43
C ALA A 15 -4.24 12.98 -2.27
N ASP A 16 -3.64 14.02 -2.85
CA ASP A 16 -4.27 15.33 -3.10
C ASP A 16 -5.43 15.70 -2.16
N HIS A 17 -5.11 16.02 -0.90
CA HIS A 17 -6.03 16.58 0.11
C HIS A 17 -7.01 15.60 0.77
N PHE A 18 -7.00 14.31 0.44
CA PHE A 18 -7.91 13.34 1.04
C PHE A 18 -7.20 12.44 2.05
N VAL A 19 -7.83 12.26 3.21
CA VAL A 19 -7.48 11.21 4.18
C VAL A 19 -8.55 10.13 4.11
N HIS A 20 -8.16 8.88 3.89
CA HIS A 20 -9.09 7.76 3.83
C HIS A 20 -8.96 6.83 5.03
N TRP A 21 -10.08 6.28 5.49
CA TRP A 21 -10.11 5.28 6.55
C TRP A 21 -11.33 4.38 6.44
N MET A 22 -11.33 3.31 7.20
CA MET A 22 -12.46 2.39 7.35
C MET A 22 -12.89 2.31 8.80
N ASN A 23 -14.12 1.86 9.02
CA ASN A 23 -14.60 1.52 10.36
C ASN A 23 -13.93 0.22 10.83
N SER A 24 -13.46 0.15 12.08
CA SER A 24 -12.82 -1.04 12.64
C SER A 24 -13.77 -2.22 12.84
N GLU A 25 -15.08 -1.98 12.91
CA GLU A 25 -16.10 -3.00 13.15
C GLU A 25 -16.85 -3.42 11.89
N LYS A 26 -16.80 -2.60 10.84
CA LYS A 26 -17.52 -2.82 9.57
C LYS A 26 -16.61 -2.54 8.40
N ASN A 27 -16.65 -3.44 7.43
CA ASN A 27 -15.91 -3.33 6.18
C ASN A 27 -16.80 -2.88 5.01
N ASP A 28 -17.95 -2.26 5.29
CA ASP A 28 -18.97 -1.91 4.29
C ASP A 28 -18.68 -0.59 3.56
N ASN A 29 -17.93 0.31 4.19
CA ASN A 29 -17.65 1.65 3.68
C ASN A 29 -16.20 2.05 3.88
N ILE A 30 -15.70 2.83 2.92
CA ILE A 30 -14.49 3.63 3.04
C ILE A 30 -14.93 5.08 3.18
N TYR A 31 -14.38 5.76 4.17
CA TYR A 31 -14.60 7.18 4.41
C TYR A 31 -13.43 7.98 3.86
N SER A 32 -13.71 9.20 3.43
CA SER A 32 -12.70 10.16 2.99
C SER A 32 -13.01 11.54 3.59
N PHE A 33 -11.99 12.23 4.08
CA PHE A 33 -12.06 13.63 4.50
C PHE A 33 -11.22 14.48 3.55
N ASN A 34 -11.82 15.52 2.97
CA ASN A 34 -11.10 16.51 2.17
C ASN A 34 -10.63 17.67 3.06
N SER A 35 -9.33 17.92 3.14
CA SER A 35 -8.78 18.96 4.01
C SER A 35 -9.01 20.39 3.52
N TRP A 36 -9.42 20.58 2.27
CA TRP A 36 -9.65 21.89 1.66
C TRP A 36 -11.11 22.32 1.75
N THR A 37 -12.03 21.40 1.48
CA THR A 37 -13.48 21.65 1.55
C THR A 37 -14.07 21.31 2.92
N GLU A 38 -13.29 20.65 3.77
CA GLU A 38 -13.72 20.11 5.07
C GLU A 38 -14.91 19.14 4.96
N GLU A 39 -15.10 18.54 3.78
CA GLU A 39 -16.19 17.60 3.54
C GLU A 39 -15.77 16.17 3.88
N VAL A 40 -16.68 15.44 4.55
CA VAL A 40 -16.60 14.00 4.73
C VAL A 40 -17.51 13.32 3.73
N LYS A 41 -16.95 12.35 3.00
CA LYS A 41 -17.68 11.49 2.05
C LYS A 41 -17.44 10.03 2.39
N SER A 42 -18.31 9.16 1.89
CA SER A 42 -18.15 7.73 2.01
C SER A 42 -18.48 7.05 0.69
N VAL A 43 -17.82 5.93 0.43
CA VAL A 43 -18.05 5.07 -0.73
C VAL A 43 -18.14 3.62 -0.25
N LEU A 44 -18.98 2.83 -0.91
CA LEU A 44 -19.13 1.42 -0.57
C LEU A 44 -17.83 0.66 -0.85
N ALA A 45 -17.50 -0.24 0.06
CA ALA A 45 -16.45 -1.22 -0.13
C ALA A 45 -16.78 -2.18 -1.29
N PRO A 46 -15.78 -2.88 -1.85
CA PRO A 46 -15.99 -3.84 -2.92
C PRO A 46 -17.00 -4.93 -2.54
N ARG A 47 -17.85 -5.30 -3.50
CA ARG A 47 -18.77 -6.43 -3.33
C ARG A 47 -17.98 -7.73 -3.18
N GLY A 48 -18.37 -8.57 -2.21
CA GLY A 48 -17.67 -9.83 -1.93
C GLY A 48 -16.43 -9.68 -1.04
N LEU A 49 -16.23 -8.51 -0.42
CA LEU A 49 -15.23 -8.33 0.62
C LEU A 49 -15.70 -9.01 1.93
N GLU A 50 -15.16 -10.18 2.21
CA GLU A 50 -15.49 -10.96 3.42
C GLU A 50 -14.54 -10.67 4.59
N THR A 51 -13.35 -10.14 4.29
CA THR A 51 -12.29 -9.89 5.25
C THR A 51 -12.62 -8.74 6.20
N LEU A 52 -12.40 -8.94 7.50
CA LEU A 52 -12.56 -7.91 8.51
C LEU A 52 -11.67 -6.70 8.22
N SER A 53 -12.18 -5.49 8.50
CA SER A 53 -11.46 -4.25 8.24
C SER A 53 -10.12 -4.16 8.97
N SER A 54 -9.98 -4.79 10.15
CA SER A 54 -8.74 -4.88 10.91
C SER A 54 -7.64 -5.71 10.25
N CYS A 55 -7.99 -6.54 9.25
CA CYS A 55 -7.06 -7.34 8.46
C CYS A 55 -6.75 -6.72 7.09
N LEU A 56 -7.44 -5.64 6.73
CA LEU A 56 -7.26 -4.94 5.46
C LEU A 56 -6.27 -3.79 5.62
N THR A 57 -5.49 -3.55 4.58
CA THR A 57 -4.67 -2.35 4.47
C THR A 57 -5.20 -1.50 3.34
N LEU A 58 -5.52 -0.23 3.65
CA LEU A 58 -5.88 0.76 2.64
C LEU A 58 -4.60 1.44 2.15
N VAL A 59 -4.37 1.39 0.84
CA VAL A 59 -3.17 1.95 0.19
C VAL A 59 -3.53 2.66 -1.11
N GLU A 60 -2.68 3.55 -1.56
CA GLU A 60 -2.73 4.11 -2.91
C GLU A 60 -1.66 3.44 -3.76
N LEU A 61 -2.07 2.88 -4.89
CA LEU A 61 -1.18 2.22 -5.84
C LEU A 61 -1.49 2.74 -7.22
N GLY A 62 -0.49 3.33 -7.91
CA GLY A 62 -0.67 3.82 -9.27
C GLY A 62 -1.87 4.77 -9.43
N ASN A 63 -2.04 5.71 -8.50
CA ASN A 63 -3.15 6.68 -8.45
C ASN A 63 -4.54 6.05 -8.26
N CYS A 64 -4.61 4.78 -7.83
CA CYS A 64 -5.86 4.11 -7.48
C CYS A 64 -5.90 3.87 -5.97
N LEU A 65 -7.04 4.15 -5.35
CA LEU A 65 -7.30 3.71 -3.98
C LEU A 65 -7.50 2.19 -3.99
N CYS A 66 -6.75 1.49 -3.13
CA CYS A 66 -6.73 0.04 -3.09
C CYS A 66 -6.94 -0.51 -1.68
N LEU A 67 -7.68 -1.62 -1.59
CA LEU A 67 -7.80 -2.43 -0.38
C LEU A 67 -7.04 -3.72 -0.55
N CYS A 68 -6.04 -3.93 0.30
CA CYS A 68 -5.19 -5.11 0.28
C CYS A 68 -5.53 -6.04 1.43
N ASP A 69 -5.93 -7.26 1.12
CA ASP A 69 -5.96 -8.35 2.09
C ASP A 69 -4.66 -9.14 2.00
N THR A 70 -3.91 -9.10 3.10
CA THR A 70 -2.59 -9.73 3.22
C THR A 70 -2.57 -10.79 4.32
N ASN A 71 -3.74 -11.15 4.84
CA ASN A 71 -3.86 -12.04 6.00
C ASN A 71 -3.60 -13.51 5.65
N ASP A 72 -3.84 -13.90 4.41
CA ASP A 72 -3.59 -15.25 3.91
C ASP A 72 -2.08 -15.51 3.72
N SER A 73 -1.64 -16.74 4.00
CA SER A 73 -0.25 -17.16 3.83
C SER A 73 0.11 -17.45 2.38
N GLU A 74 -0.84 -17.72 1.51
CA GLU A 74 -0.61 -18.18 0.14
C GLU A 74 -0.79 -17.08 -0.90
N TYR A 75 -1.56 -16.02 -0.60
CA TYR A 75 -1.84 -14.96 -1.56
C TYR A 75 -2.00 -13.59 -0.92
N VAL A 76 -2.02 -12.57 -1.79
CA VAL A 76 -2.43 -11.20 -1.50
C VAL A 76 -3.57 -10.86 -2.45
N ASP A 77 -4.71 -10.46 -1.91
CA ASP A 77 -5.80 -9.91 -2.70
C ASP A 77 -5.68 -8.39 -2.73
N VAL A 78 -5.71 -7.80 -3.93
CA VAL A 78 -5.69 -6.35 -4.12
C VAL A 78 -6.97 -5.94 -4.83
N TRP A 79 -7.82 -5.22 -4.13
CA TRP A 79 -8.99 -4.56 -4.70
C TRP A 79 -8.61 -3.16 -5.15
N TRP A 80 -8.90 -2.84 -6.41
CA TRP A 80 -8.58 -1.56 -7.05
C TRP A 80 -9.84 -0.78 -7.34
N MET A 81 -9.95 0.45 -6.85
CA MET A 81 -10.98 1.39 -7.27
C MET A 81 -10.54 2.06 -8.57
N LYS A 82 -11.00 1.55 -9.71
CA LYS A 82 -10.57 2.04 -11.04
C LYS A 82 -11.08 3.45 -11.34
N GLU A 83 -12.22 3.83 -10.77
CA GLU A 83 -12.76 5.18 -10.84
C GLU A 83 -13.06 5.66 -9.42
N TYR A 84 -12.38 6.74 -9.02
CA TYR A 84 -12.46 7.24 -7.65
C TYR A 84 -13.90 7.61 -7.25
N GLY A 85 -14.35 7.08 -6.11
CA GLY A 85 -15.70 7.31 -5.58
C GLY A 85 -16.80 6.43 -6.20
N ILE A 86 -16.51 5.60 -7.20
CA ILE A 86 -17.49 4.73 -7.86
C ILE A 86 -17.35 3.29 -7.35
N ALA A 87 -18.34 2.83 -6.59
CA ALA A 87 -18.33 1.50 -5.98
C ALA A 87 -18.35 0.36 -7.02
N GLU A 88 -18.97 0.59 -8.17
CA GLU A 88 -19.03 -0.41 -9.25
C GLU A 88 -17.70 -0.56 -10.00
N SER A 89 -16.75 0.36 -9.78
CA SER A 89 -15.44 0.35 -10.43
C SER A 89 -14.41 -0.54 -9.74
N TRP A 90 -14.77 -1.17 -8.62
CA TRP A 90 -13.89 -2.08 -7.90
C TRP A 90 -13.56 -3.32 -8.74
N THR A 91 -12.27 -3.62 -8.90
CA THR A 91 -11.78 -4.85 -9.51
C THR A 91 -10.81 -5.56 -8.57
N LYS A 92 -10.74 -6.89 -8.61
CA LYS A 92 -9.89 -7.69 -7.74
C LYS A 92 -8.75 -8.35 -8.53
N ASP A 93 -7.52 -8.18 -8.05
CA ASP A 93 -6.38 -9.00 -8.44
C ASP A 93 -6.03 -9.98 -7.31
N HIS A 94 -5.68 -11.20 -7.68
CA HIS A 94 -5.25 -12.26 -6.76
C HIS A 94 -3.80 -12.63 -7.05
N ILE A 95 -2.91 -12.35 -6.11
CA ILE A 95 -1.46 -12.50 -6.26
C ILE A 95 -0.99 -13.69 -5.42
N LEU A 96 -0.66 -14.80 -6.07
CA LEU A 96 -0.09 -15.97 -5.41
C LEU A 96 1.35 -15.70 -4.96
N LYS A 97 1.69 -16.10 -3.73
CA LYS A 97 3.03 -15.99 -3.13
C LYS A 97 3.92 -17.19 -3.44
N ASP A 98 3.53 -18.05 -4.37
CA ASP A 98 4.19 -19.32 -4.72
C ASP A 98 5.65 -19.16 -5.19
N THR A 99 5.99 -18.01 -5.77
CA THR A 99 7.37 -17.68 -6.20
C THR A 99 8.18 -16.90 -5.15
N ILE A 100 7.59 -16.61 -3.98
CA ILE A 100 8.33 -16.03 -2.85
C ILE A 100 9.26 -17.11 -2.26
N GLN A 101 10.46 -16.69 -1.85
CA GLN A 101 11.41 -17.62 -1.23
C GLN A 101 10.83 -18.26 0.04
N PRO A 102 11.07 -19.56 0.31
CA PRO A 102 10.43 -20.27 1.41
C PRO A 102 10.63 -19.63 2.79
N ASP A 103 11.75 -18.95 3.01
CA ASP A 103 12.12 -18.30 4.27
C ASP A 103 11.21 -17.13 4.66
N ILE A 104 10.55 -16.49 3.68
CA ILE A 104 9.63 -15.36 3.89
C ILE A 104 8.25 -15.59 3.24
N SER A 105 7.99 -16.77 2.68
CA SER A 105 6.75 -17.09 1.96
C SER A 105 5.48 -16.95 2.80
N CYS A 106 5.54 -17.34 4.08
CA CYS A 106 4.40 -17.23 5.01
C CYS A 106 4.18 -15.81 5.57
N ASP A 107 5.01 -14.84 5.21
CA ASP A 107 4.89 -13.49 5.73
C ASP A 107 3.76 -12.70 5.06
N ARG A 108 3.31 -11.65 5.75
CA ARG A 108 2.42 -10.64 5.18
C ARG A 108 3.23 -9.60 4.42
N PHE A 109 2.82 -9.35 3.18
CA PHE A 109 3.44 -8.36 2.30
C PHE A 109 2.42 -7.28 1.97
N ILE A 110 2.72 -6.05 2.35
CA ILE A 110 1.88 -4.88 2.14
C ILE A 110 2.36 -4.17 0.87
N PRO A 111 1.53 -4.02 -0.17
CA PRO A 111 1.87 -3.21 -1.33
C PRO A 111 2.16 -1.76 -0.95
N ILE A 112 3.26 -1.19 -1.47
CA ILE A 112 3.71 0.17 -1.13
C ILE A 112 3.79 1.11 -2.33
N SER A 113 4.02 0.58 -3.55
CA SER A 113 4.10 1.38 -4.77
C SER A 113 4.04 0.53 -6.04
N ILE A 114 3.77 1.19 -7.16
CA ILE A 114 3.90 0.63 -8.51
C ILE A 114 5.09 1.30 -9.21
N TRP A 115 5.82 0.51 -10.00
CA TRP A 115 6.99 0.94 -10.74
C TRP A 115 6.98 0.45 -12.19
N LYS A 116 7.45 1.32 -13.10
CA LYS A 116 7.57 1.06 -14.55
C LYS A 116 6.34 0.33 -15.11
N ASP A 117 6.53 -0.84 -15.71
CA ASP A 117 5.52 -1.61 -16.45
C ASP A 117 4.49 -2.34 -15.56
N GLY A 118 4.15 -1.74 -14.40
CA GLY A 118 3.19 -2.29 -13.45
C GLY A 118 3.81 -3.19 -12.38
N GLU A 119 5.13 -3.16 -12.18
CA GLU A 119 5.79 -3.92 -11.12
C GLU A 119 5.34 -3.37 -9.74
N ILE A 120 4.92 -4.26 -8.85
CA ILE A 120 4.38 -3.87 -7.53
C ILE A 120 5.46 -4.11 -6.49
N PHE A 121 5.88 -3.05 -5.79
CA PHE A 121 6.74 -3.21 -4.61
C PHE A 121 5.88 -3.51 -3.39
N MET A 122 6.32 -4.48 -2.59
CA MET A 122 5.65 -4.86 -1.35
C MET A 122 6.65 -4.93 -0.20
N GLN A 123 6.26 -4.38 0.94
CA GLN A 123 7.04 -4.42 2.17
C GLN A 123 6.54 -5.54 3.07
N ARG A 124 7.46 -6.30 3.66
CA ARG A 124 7.14 -7.26 4.72
C ARG A 124 6.60 -6.51 5.95
N ASP A 125 5.42 -6.90 6.44
CA ASP A 125 4.73 -6.22 7.55
C ASP A 125 5.58 -6.14 8.84
N ARG A 126 6.29 -7.25 9.14
CA ARG A 126 7.17 -7.40 10.31
C ARG A 126 8.62 -7.61 9.88
N GLY A 127 9.17 -6.69 9.09
CA GLY A 127 10.59 -6.69 8.76
C GLY A 127 11.01 -5.58 7.82
N THR A 128 12.28 -5.65 7.41
CA THR A 128 12.93 -4.67 6.54
C THR A 128 12.96 -5.11 5.06
N HIS A 129 12.37 -6.27 4.77
CA HIS A 129 12.44 -6.87 3.44
C HIS A 129 11.42 -6.22 2.51
N VAL A 130 11.88 -5.88 1.31
CA VAL A 130 11.05 -5.45 0.19
C VAL A 130 11.21 -6.45 -0.93
N VAL A 131 10.08 -6.83 -1.52
CA VAL A 131 10.02 -7.67 -2.71
C VAL A 131 9.35 -6.88 -3.83
N SER A 132 9.74 -7.15 -5.07
CA SER A 132 9.02 -6.69 -6.25
C SER A 132 8.22 -7.87 -6.82
N TYR A 133 7.00 -7.60 -7.26
CA TYR A 133 6.15 -8.54 -7.96
C TYR A 133 5.94 -8.05 -9.39
N ASN A 134 6.31 -8.87 -10.37
CA ASN A 134 6.03 -8.61 -11.77
C ASN A 134 4.72 -9.29 -12.17
N PRO A 135 3.62 -8.55 -12.45
CA PRO A 135 2.34 -9.16 -12.79
C PRO A 135 2.34 -9.92 -14.12
N LYS A 136 3.22 -9.57 -15.06
CA LYS A 136 3.33 -10.23 -16.37
C LYS A 136 3.95 -11.62 -16.23
N GLU A 137 4.99 -11.74 -15.41
CA GLU A 137 5.68 -13.00 -15.15
C GLU A 137 5.10 -13.78 -13.97
N LYS A 138 4.24 -13.14 -13.17
CA LYS A 138 3.70 -13.66 -11.89
C LYS A 138 4.82 -14.12 -10.96
N LYS A 139 5.86 -13.29 -10.82
CA LYS A 139 7.09 -13.65 -10.13
C LYS A 139 7.49 -12.60 -9.11
N PHE A 140 7.88 -13.07 -7.93
CA PHE A 140 8.53 -12.26 -6.91
C PHE A 140 10.05 -12.22 -7.07
N THR A 141 10.64 -11.04 -6.87
CA THR A 141 12.09 -10.84 -6.81
C THR A 141 12.43 -10.09 -5.53
N LYS A 142 13.45 -10.55 -4.80
CA LYS A 142 13.96 -9.83 -3.64
C LYS A 142 14.65 -8.55 -4.10
N VAL A 143 14.23 -7.40 -3.56
CA VAL A 143 14.93 -6.14 -3.77
C VAL A 143 16.12 -6.10 -2.82
N GLN A 144 17.27 -5.64 -3.31
CA GLN A 144 18.50 -5.61 -2.51
C GLN A 144 18.31 -4.81 -1.23
N GLU A 145 18.72 -5.39 -0.11
CA GLU A 145 18.50 -4.85 1.24
C GLU A 145 19.28 -3.55 1.45
N TYR A 146 18.57 -2.49 1.85
CA TYR A 146 19.15 -1.38 2.60
C TYR A 146 18.62 -1.51 4.03
N LEU A 147 19.49 -1.41 5.04
CA LEU A 147 19.16 -1.45 6.46
C LEU A 147 18.23 -0.28 6.83
N GLY A 148 16.94 -0.43 6.55
CA GLY A 148 15.89 0.55 6.81
C GLY A 148 14.70 -0.11 7.52
N LEU A 149 14.11 0.59 8.49
CA LEU A 149 12.97 0.11 9.28
C LEU A 149 11.62 0.25 8.55
N SER A 150 11.56 1.15 7.56
CA SER A 150 10.34 1.48 6.83
C SER A 150 10.68 1.97 5.43
N ALA A 151 9.82 1.65 4.45
CA ALA A 151 9.88 2.22 3.11
C ALA A 151 8.70 3.18 2.93
N ALA A 152 8.95 4.32 2.30
CA ALA A 152 7.91 5.28 1.95
C ALA A 152 8.14 5.78 0.53
N SER A 153 7.04 5.94 -0.22
CA SER A 153 7.06 6.61 -1.51
C SER A 153 7.34 8.10 -1.30
N TYR A 154 8.29 8.66 -2.05
CA TYR A 154 8.59 10.08 -2.01
C TYR A 154 8.11 10.76 -3.29
N ILE A 155 7.19 11.70 -3.14
CA ILE A 155 6.77 12.61 -4.21
C ILE A 155 7.76 13.79 -4.22
N PRO A 156 8.50 14.02 -5.32
CA PRO A 156 9.42 15.14 -5.41
C PRO A 156 8.72 16.48 -5.12
N SER A 157 9.31 17.29 -4.25
CA SER A 157 8.87 18.66 -3.98
C SER A 157 10.03 19.63 -4.23
N PHE A 158 9.77 20.95 -4.12
CA PHE A 158 10.84 21.95 -4.20
C PHE A 158 11.85 21.86 -3.05
N TYR A 159 11.56 21.05 -2.01
CA TYR A 159 12.46 20.78 -0.90
C TYR A 159 13.25 19.50 -1.17
N SER A 160 14.56 19.54 -0.93
CA SER A 160 15.38 18.33 -1.01
C SER A 160 14.91 17.30 0.01
N LEU A 161 14.98 16.01 -0.32
CA LEU A 161 14.59 14.94 0.60
C LEU A 161 15.33 15.03 1.95
N LYS A 162 16.61 15.42 1.94
CA LYS A 162 17.40 15.67 3.16
C LYS A 162 16.80 16.77 4.03
N THR A 163 16.25 17.81 3.41
CA THR A 163 15.56 18.90 4.12
C THR A 163 14.30 18.40 4.82
N VAL A 164 13.60 17.44 4.20
CA VAL A 164 12.34 16.88 4.74
C VAL A 164 12.61 15.88 5.86
N ILE A 165 13.60 14.99 5.71
CA ILE A 165 13.83 13.90 6.66
C ILE A 165 14.91 14.21 7.71
N GLY A 166 15.64 15.32 7.57
CA GLY A 166 16.77 15.67 8.43
C GLY A 166 18.08 14.98 8.05
N GLU A 167 19.20 15.55 8.46
CA GLU A 167 20.55 15.09 8.07
C GLU A 167 20.97 13.76 8.70
N SER A 168 20.26 13.29 9.72
CA SER A 168 20.58 12.07 10.48
C SER A 168 20.16 10.77 9.78
N LEU A 169 19.41 10.85 8.68
CA LEU A 169 18.92 9.69 7.94
C LEU A 169 19.68 9.50 6.62
N GLN A 170 20.12 8.25 6.37
CA GLN A 170 20.67 7.89 5.06
C GLN A 170 19.54 7.83 4.02
N VAL A 171 19.59 8.76 3.07
CA VAL A 171 18.80 8.67 1.84
C VAL A 171 19.53 7.77 0.85
N SER A 172 18.95 6.63 0.55
CA SER A 172 19.24 5.91 -0.68
C SER A 172 18.12 6.20 -1.67
N TYR A 173 18.48 6.72 -2.84
CA TYR A 173 17.53 6.76 -3.94
C TYR A 173 17.51 5.38 -4.58
N GLY A 174 16.34 4.75 -4.64
CA GLY A 174 16.09 3.61 -5.50
C GLY A 174 16.09 4.00 -6.98
N TYR A 175 17.19 4.57 -7.48
CA TYR A 175 17.51 4.53 -8.91
C TYR A 175 18.36 3.27 -9.10
N PRO A 176 17.84 2.17 -9.67
CA PRO A 176 18.71 1.07 -10.02
C PRO A 176 19.54 1.52 -11.22
N LYS A 177 20.74 2.03 -10.97
CA LYS A 177 21.87 1.74 -11.86
C LYS A 177 22.12 0.24 -11.74
N MET A 178 21.34 -0.56 -12.47
CA MET A 178 21.68 -1.95 -12.69
C MET A 178 22.95 -1.98 -13.54
N LYS A 179 24.08 -2.33 -12.93
CA LYS A 179 25.04 -3.18 -13.64
C LYS A 179 24.46 -4.58 -13.56
N ILE A 180 23.95 -5.06 -14.69
CA ILE A 180 23.73 -6.48 -14.91
C ILE A 180 25.13 -7.11 -14.91
N VAL A 181 25.36 -8.06 -14.01
CA VAL A 181 26.45 -9.04 -14.14
C VAL A 181 25.82 -10.36 -14.49
#